data_AF-A0A9E4IFW1-F1
#
_entry.id   AF-A0A9E4IFW1-F1
#
_cell.length_a   1.000
_cell.length_b   1.000
_cell.length_c   1.000
_cell.angle_alpha   90.00
_cell.angle_beta   90.00
_cell.angle_gamma   90.00
#
_symmetry.space_group_name_H-M   'P 1'
#
loop_
_entity.id
_entity.type
_entity.pdbx_description
1 polymer ?
#
loop_
_entity_poly.entity_id
_entity_poly.type
_entity_poly.pdbx_seq_one_letter_code
_entity_poly.pdbx_strand_id
1 'polypeptide(L)'
;MIRAGRLDRSFYESLLFDNYATGNAVVMIIIAGLLPQVGRIPQVGAFSLVAAAFAVLASILRAGLVTAAVWAASVYIFKRHGNPRATFRMVGFANVAFFPLVLTGRPGPLWLVALLITAVWFFLALRTVARAQFEFDHPENSFVAATGLLGWYLSIILF
;
A
#
# COMPACT_ATOMS: atom_id res chain seq x y z
N MET A 1 5.36 -0.27 -12.44
CA MET A 1 4.27 -1.13 -11.90
C MET A 1 4.65 -2.61 -11.92
N ILE A 2 4.99 -3.20 -13.08
CA ILE A 2 5.33 -4.64 -13.17
C ILE A 2 6.50 -5.03 -12.26
N ARG A 3 7.57 -4.21 -12.20
CA ARG A 3 8.73 -4.48 -11.31
C ARG A 3 8.36 -4.41 -9.81
N ALA A 4 7.48 -3.49 -9.43
CA ALA A 4 6.96 -3.41 -8.06
C ALA A 4 6.13 -4.65 -7.71
N GLY A 5 5.28 -5.12 -8.63
CA GLY A 5 4.51 -6.36 -8.46
C GLY A 5 5.40 -7.61 -8.35
N ARG A 6 6.56 -7.61 -9.03
CA ARG A 6 7.58 -8.67 -8.91
C ARG A 6 8.39 -8.62 -7.62
N LEU A 7 8.12 -7.66 -6.72
CA LEU A 7 8.85 -7.51 -5.46
C LEU A 7 10.37 -7.30 -5.67
N ASP A 8 10.73 -6.63 -6.77
CA ASP A 8 12.12 -6.41 -7.16
C ASP A 8 12.78 -5.38 -6.21
N ARG A 9 13.73 -5.86 -5.40
CA ARG A 9 14.45 -5.02 -4.44
C ARG A 9 15.18 -3.85 -5.11
N SER A 10 15.78 -4.08 -6.27
CA SER A 10 16.55 -3.03 -6.98
C SER A 10 15.64 -1.87 -7.42
N PHE A 11 14.38 -2.18 -7.76
CA PHE A 11 13.38 -1.17 -8.04
C PHE A 11 13.07 -0.34 -6.79
N TYR A 12 12.84 -0.97 -5.64
CA TYR A 12 12.57 -0.24 -4.40
C TYR A 12 13.75 0.61 -3.94
N GLU A 13 14.98 0.12 -4.06
CA GLU A 13 16.19 0.90 -3.77
C GLU A 13 16.32 2.12 -4.69
N SER A 14 15.98 1.99 -5.98
CA SER A 14 15.99 3.14 -6.91
C SER A 14 15.03 4.27 -6.49
N LEU A 15 13.95 3.94 -5.78
CA LEU A 15 12.97 4.92 -5.27
C LEU A 15 13.51 5.80 -4.14
N LEU A 16 14.62 5.41 -3.50
CA LEU A 16 15.29 6.23 -2.50
C LEU A 16 15.73 7.58 -3.09
N PHE A 17 16.26 7.53 -4.31
CA PHE A 17 16.94 8.65 -4.94
C PHE A 17 16.04 9.42 -5.93
N ASP A 18 14.95 8.80 -6.41
CA ASP A 18 14.03 9.44 -7.34
C ASP A 18 12.93 10.24 -6.62
N ASN A 19 13.09 11.56 -6.59
CA ASN A 19 12.08 12.47 -6.01
C ASN A 19 10.81 12.60 -6.89
N TYR A 20 10.92 12.38 -8.20
CA TYR A 20 9.80 12.42 -9.14
C TYR A 20 8.85 11.22 -8.94
N ALA A 21 9.37 10.12 -8.39
CA ALA A 21 8.59 8.92 -8.07
C ALA A 21 7.47 9.15 -7.03
N THR A 22 7.48 10.27 -6.29
CA THR A 22 6.41 10.61 -5.34
C THR A 22 5.07 10.81 -6.05
N GLY A 23 5.06 11.50 -7.20
CA GLY A 23 3.84 11.67 -7.99
C GLY A 23 3.29 10.33 -8.49
N ASN A 24 4.19 9.47 -8.99
CA ASN A 24 3.82 8.13 -9.48
C ASN A 24 3.28 7.24 -8.36
N ALA A 25 3.82 7.35 -7.14
CA ALA A 25 3.32 6.63 -5.98
C ALA A 25 1.90 7.07 -5.61
N VAL A 26 1.60 8.37 -5.65
CA VAL A 26 0.24 8.89 -5.43
C VAL A 26 -0.72 8.38 -6.49
N VAL A 27 -0.34 8.44 -7.77
CA VAL A 27 -1.16 7.88 -8.87
C VAL A 27 -1.44 6.39 -8.63
N MET A 28 -0.45 5.64 -8.15
CA MET A 28 -0.63 4.22 -7.84
C MET A 28 -1.63 3.98 -6.70
N ILE A 29 -1.56 4.78 -5.63
CA ILE A 29 -2.50 4.73 -4.51
C ILE A 29 -3.92 5.05 -5.01
N ILE A 30 -4.07 6.07 -5.84
CA ILE A 30 -5.36 6.47 -6.42
C ILE A 30 -5.94 5.34 -7.27
N ILE A 31 -5.15 4.77 -8.17
CA ILE A 31 -5.58 3.66 -9.02
C ILE A 31 -5.99 2.45 -8.15
N ALA A 32 -5.13 2.02 -7.24
CA ALA A 32 -5.42 0.90 -6.34
C ALA A 32 -6.67 1.13 -5.46
N GLY A 33 -6.90 2.38 -5.05
CA GLY A 33 -8.06 2.78 -4.25
C GLY A 33 -9.38 2.86 -5.01
N LEU A 34 -9.33 3.30 -6.27
CA LEU A 34 -10.50 3.44 -7.13
C LEU A 34 -10.90 2.13 -7.81
N LEU A 35 -9.95 1.26 -8.15
CA LEU A 35 -10.25 0.03 -8.90
C LEU A 35 -11.31 -0.87 -8.23
N PRO A 36 -11.32 -1.10 -6.89
CA PRO A 36 -12.39 -1.85 -6.24
C PRO A 36 -13.77 -1.18 -6.33
N GLN A 37 -13.81 0.14 -6.57
CA GLN A 37 -15.06 0.90 -6.71
C GLN A 37 -15.64 0.82 -8.12
N VAL A 38 -14.84 0.47 -9.15
CA VAL A 38 -15.29 0.42 -10.56
C VAL A 38 -16.47 -0.53 -10.76
N GLY A 39 -16.49 -1.66 -10.03
CA GLY A 39 -17.62 -2.60 -10.05
C GLY A 39 -18.92 -2.09 -9.41
N ARG A 40 -18.88 -0.92 -8.74
CA ARG A 40 -20.00 -0.28 -8.03
C ARG A 40 -20.51 0.99 -8.72
N ILE A 41 -19.76 1.54 -9.68
CA ILE A 41 -20.09 2.77 -10.42
C ILE A 41 -21.43 2.70 -11.18
N PRO A 42 -21.89 1.58 -11.78
CA PRO A 42 -23.11 1.58 -12.58
C PRO A 42 -24.41 1.89 -11.82
N GLN A 43 -24.39 1.89 -10.48
CA GLN A 43 -25.59 2.01 -9.65
C GLN A 43 -25.81 3.41 -9.05
N VAL A 44 -24.84 4.31 -9.19
CA VAL A 44 -24.85 5.58 -8.45
C VAL A 44 -24.52 6.70 -9.44
N GLY A 45 -25.48 7.56 -9.78
CA GLY A 45 -25.36 8.63 -10.79
C GLY A 45 -24.34 9.74 -10.44
N ALA A 46 -24.70 11.03 -10.53
CA ALA A 46 -23.80 12.15 -10.21
C ALA A 46 -23.18 12.11 -8.79
N PHE A 47 -23.77 11.32 -7.88
CA PHE A 47 -23.19 10.93 -6.58
C PHE A 47 -21.84 10.18 -6.69
N SER A 48 -21.49 9.66 -7.87
CA SER A 48 -20.25 8.90 -8.11
C SER A 48 -18.98 9.74 -8.07
N LEU A 49 -19.02 11.03 -8.41
CA LEU A 49 -17.85 11.92 -8.37
C LEU A 49 -17.44 12.25 -6.94
N VAL A 50 -18.42 12.54 -6.08
CA VAL A 50 -18.19 12.80 -4.65
C VAL A 50 -17.68 11.52 -3.98
N ALA A 51 -18.31 10.36 -4.26
CA ALA A 51 -17.85 9.08 -3.75
C ALA A 51 -16.43 8.71 -4.23
N ALA A 52 -16.09 9.01 -5.49
CA ALA A 52 -14.74 8.83 -6.02
C ALA A 52 -13.73 9.75 -5.33
N ALA A 53 -14.07 11.01 -5.08
CA ALA A 53 -13.22 11.95 -4.35
C ALA A 53 -12.96 11.47 -2.90
N PHE A 54 -14.00 11.01 -2.20
CA PHE A 54 -13.84 10.41 -0.87
C PHE A 54 -12.99 9.13 -0.92
N ALA A 55 -13.16 8.27 -1.92
CA ALA A 55 -12.35 7.07 -2.08
C ALA A 55 -10.87 7.40 -2.34
N VAL A 56 -10.59 8.44 -3.12
CA VAL A 56 -9.22 8.95 -3.33
C VAL A 56 -8.62 9.45 -2.02
N LEU A 57 -9.33 10.33 -1.30
CA LEU A 57 -8.87 10.87 -0.03
C LEU A 57 -8.62 9.77 0.99
N ALA A 58 -9.57 8.83 1.14
CA ALA A 58 -9.42 7.68 2.01
C ALA A 58 -8.18 6.87 1.62
N SER A 59 -7.96 6.59 0.34
CA SER A 59 -6.80 5.80 -0.11
C SER A 59 -5.46 6.47 0.20
N ILE A 60 -5.38 7.78 0.03
CA ILE A 60 -4.19 8.58 0.40
C ILE A 60 -3.97 8.54 1.91
N LEU A 61 -5.03 8.71 2.71
CA LEU A 61 -4.96 8.64 4.17
C LEU A 61 -4.52 7.26 4.65
N ARG A 62 -5.07 6.17 4.08
CA ARG A 62 -4.64 4.79 4.37
C ARG A 62 -3.17 4.58 4.06
N ALA A 63 -2.71 5.02 2.88
CA ALA A 63 -1.30 4.91 2.51
C ALA A 63 -0.39 5.71 3.45
N GLY A 64 -0.84 6.90 3.89
CA GLY A 64 -0.17 7.70 4.92
C GLY A 64 -0.08 6.97 6.25
N LEU A 65 -1.15 6.30 6.69
CA LEU A 65 -1.20 5.56 7.95
C LEU A 65 -0.29 4.32 7.92
N VAL A 66 -0.28 3.57 6.80
CA VAL A 66 0.68 2.48 6.59
C VAL A 66 2.11 2.98 6.60
N THR A 67 2.37 4.08 5.90
CA THR A 67 3.70 4.71 5.88
C THR A 67 4.15 5.10 7.27
N ALA A 68 3.28 5.76 8.04
CA ALA A 68 3.55 6.14 9.42
C ALA A 68 3.82 4.91 10.30
N ALA A 69 3.05 3.83 10.15
CA ALA A 69 3.25 2.60 10.91
C ALA A 69 4.59 1.91 10.59
N VAL A 70 4.95 1.80 9.31
CA VAL A 70 6.23 1.23 8.86
C VAL A 70 7.39 2.09 9.34
N TRP A 71 7.31 3.40 9.12
CA TRP A 71 8.36 4.34 9.51
C TRP A 71 8.54 4.41 11.02
N ALA A 72 7.45 4.52 11.79
CA ALA A 72 7.49 4.58 13.24
C ALA A 72 8.05 3.30 13.85
N ALA A 73 7.63 2.13 13.36
CA ALA A 73 8.23 0.86 13.80
C ALA A 73 9.73 0.83 13.50
N SER A 74 10.15 1.29 12.32
CA SER A 74 11.54 1.25 11.91
C SER A 74 12.44 2.20 12.72
N VAL A 75 11.96 3.43 12.94
CA VAL A 75 12.73 4.50 13.58
C VAL A 75 12.64 4.45 15.10
N TYR A 76 11.47 4.22 15.68
CA TYR A 76 11.31 4.28 17.14
C TYR A 76 11.57 2.95 17.84
N ILE A 77 11.19 1.83 17.23
CA ILE A 77 11.38 0.50 17.85
C ILE A 77 12.80 0.00 17.57
N PHE A 78 13.21 0.01 16.29
CA PHE A 78 14.51 -0.53 15.88
C PHE A 78 15.61 0.51 15.69
N LYS A 79 15.33 1.80 15.95
CA LYS A 79 16.33 2.88 15.90
C LYS A 79 17.05 3.00 14.56
N ARG A 80 16.40 2.63 13.45
CA ARG A 80 16.96 2.80 12.10
C ARG A 80 16.81 4.23 11.61
N HIS A 81 17.69 4.63 10.70
CA HIS A 81 17.58 5.88 9.98
C HIS A 81 16.81 5.65 8.68
N GLY A 82 15.84 6.51 8.38
CA GLY A 82 15.12 6.41 7.10
C GLY A 82 14.30 7.64 6.80
N ASN A 83 14.10 7.88 5.51
CA ASN A 83 13.38 9.05 5.02
C ASN A 83 11.88 8.75 4.92
N PRO A 84 11.01 9.50 5.63
CA PRO A 84 9.57 9.27 5.59
C PRO A 84 8.98 9.48 4.18
N ARG A 85 9.55 10.38 3.37
CA ARG A 85 9.12 10.60 1.97
C ARG A 85 9.45 9.43 1.07
N ALA A 86 10.61 8.81 1.26
CA ALA A 86 11.00 7.61 0.51
C ALA A 86 10.16 6.40 0.96
N THR A 87 9.88 6.29 2.27
CA THR A 87 8.96 5.28 2.80
C THR A 87 7.57 5.42 2.18
N PHE A 88 7.02 6.64 2.09
CA PHE A 88 5.74 6.90 1.45
C PHE A 88 5.72 6.48 -0.03
N ARG A 89 6.78 6.83 -0.78
CA ARG A 89 6.95 6.41 -2.18
C ARG A 89 6.88 4.89 -2.33
N MET A 90 7.68 4.17 -1.54
CA MET A 90 7.75 2.72 -1.59
C MET A 90 6.43 2.05 -1.19
N VAL A 91 5.77 2.55 -0.13
CA VAL A 91 4.42 2.10 0.28
C VAL A 91 3.39 2.38 -0.82
N GLY A 92 3.46 3.53 -1.48
CA GLY A 92 2.58 3.84 -2.61
C GLY A 92 2.72 2.83 -3.76
N PHE A 93 3.94 2.40 -4.09
CA PHE A 93 4.14 1.32 -5.06
C PHE A 93 3.72 -0.07 -4.54
N ALA A 94 3.84 -0.33 -3.24
CA ALA A 94 3.36 -1.57 -2.62
C ALA A 94 1.83 -1.74 -2.74
N ASN A 95 1.06 -0.67 -2.96
CA ASN A 95 -0.37 -0.75 -3.21
C ASN A 95 -0.74 -1.51 -4.51
N VAL A 96 0.24 -1.88 -5.35
CA VAL A 96 0.03 -2.84 -6.45
C VAL A 96 -0.56 -4.18 -5.97
N ALA A 97 -0.32 -4.55 -4.71
CA ALA A 97 -0.86 -5.76 -4.11
C ALA A 97 -2.39 -5.78 -4.02
N PHE A 98 -3.07 -4.64 -4.19
CA PHE A 98 -4.54 -4.52 -4.15
C PHE A 98 -5.22 -4.85 -5.49
N PHE A 99 -4.46 -5.07 -6.57
CA PHE A 99 -5.02 -5.42 -7.89
C PHE A 99 -5.89 -6.69 -7.90
N PRO A 100 -5.58 -7.77 -7.14
CA PRO A 100 -6.45 -8.94 -7.05
C PRO A 100 -7.86 -8.63 -6.53
N LEU A 101 -8.03 -7.66 -5.62
CA LEU A 101 -9.36 -7.28 -5.11
C LEU A 101 -10.29 -6.75 -6.20
N VAL A 102 -9.72 -6.16 -7.25
CA VAL A 102 -10.44 -5.62 -8.41
C VAL A 102 -11.20 -6.70 -9.16
N LEU A 103 -10.61 -7.89 -9.26
CA LEU A 103 -11.17 -9.02 -9.99
C LEU A 103 -12.43 -9.59 -9.32
N THR A 104 -12.64 -9.29 -8.04
CA THR A 104 -13.75 -9.88 -7.28
C THR A 104 -15.00 -9.02 -7.28
N GLY A 105 -14.88 -7.68 -7.38
CA GLY A 105 -15.98 -6.72 -7.57
C GLY A 105 -17.07 -6.65 -6.49
N ARG A 106 -17.37 -7.76 -5.80
CA ARG A 106 -18.44 -7.97 -4.82
C ARG A 106 -18.01 -8.96 -3.74
N PRO A 107 -18.50 -8.81 -2.51
CA PRO A 107 -18.31 -9.81 -1.46
C PRO A 107 -18.97 -11.13 -1.88
N GLY A 108 -18.16 -12.19 -1.92
CA GLY A 108 -18.53 -13.55 -2.30
C GLY A 108 -17.42 -14.53 -1.91
N PRO A 109 -17.55 -15.83 -2.18
CA PRO A 109 -16.56 -16.84 -1.76
C PRO A 109 -15.14 -16.53 -2.26
N LEU A 110 -15.04 -15.99 -3.48
CA LEU A 110 -13.77 -15.59 -4.11
C LEU A 110 -13.19 -14.29 -3.53
N TRP A 111 -14.01 -13.45 -2.88
CA TRP A 111 -13.56 -12.20 -2.27
C TRP A 111 -12.62 -12.44 -1.10
N LEU A 112 -12.93 -13.43 -0.25
CA LEU A 112 -12.05 -13.82 0.87
C LEU A 112 -10.69 -14.31 0.35
N VAL A 113 -10.69 -15.10 -0.73
CA VAL A 113 -9.46 -15.59 -1.36
C VAL A 113 -8.64 -14.42 -1.92
N ALA A 114 -9.26 -13.49 -2.64
CA ALA A 114 -8.57 -12.30 -3.15
C ALA A 114 -8.04 -11.40 -2.03
N LEU A 115 -8.79 -11.26 -0.93
CA LEU A 115 -8.34 -10.50 0.24
C LEU A 115 -7.12 -11.15 0.88
N LEU A 116 -7.10 -12.47 1.04
CA LEU A 116 -5.94 -13.21 1.54
C LEU A 116 -4.73 -13.05 0.61
N ILE A 117 -4.92 -13.21 -0.71
CA ILE A 117 -3.84 -13.02 -1.69
C ILE A 117 -3.29 -11.60 -1.61
N THR A 118 -4.16 -10.60 -1.55
CA THR A 118 -3.77 -9.19 -1.40
C THR A 118 -3.05 -8.93 -0.10
N ALA A 119 -3.52 -9.45 1.03
CA ALA A 119 -2.87 -9.26 2.32
C ALA A 119 -1.47 -9.89 2.35
N VAL A 120 -1.33 -11.10 1.81
CA VAL A 120 -0.03 -11.79 1.70
C VAL A 120 0.91 -11.03 0.76
N TRP A 121 0.43 -10.60 -0.41
CA TRP A 121 1.25 -9.86 -1.36
C TRP A 121 1.65 -8.49 -0.80
N PHE A 122 0.73 -7.80 -0.13
CA PHE A 122 1.01 -6.52 0.48
C PHE A 122 2.03 -6.66 1.61
N PHE A 123 1.90 -7.68 2.45
CA PHE A 123 2.91 -8.02 3.46
C PHE A 123 4.29 -8.25 2.83
N LEU A 124 4.37 -9.04 1.75
CA LEU A 124 5.63 -9.28 1.05
C LEU A 124 6.21 -7.99 0.44
N ALA A 125 5.37 -7.11 -0.10
CA ALA A 125 5.79 -5.81 -0.62
C ALA A 125 6.32 -4.91 0.51
N LEU A 126 5.66 -4.85 1.66
CA LEU A 126 6.14 -4.12 2.82
C LEU A 126 7.46 -4.69 3.36
N ARG A 127 7.64 -6.01 3.30
CA ARG A 127 8.91 -6.66 3.64
C ARG A 127 10.03 -6.21 2.71
N THR A 128 9.75 -6.06 1.41
CA THR A 128 10.74 -5.51 0.46
C THR A 128 11.03 -4.02 0.70
N VAL A 129 10.02 -3.24 1.09
CA VAL A 129 10.22 -1.84 1.52
C VAL A 129 11.13 -1.78 2.74
N ALA A 130 10.85 -2.58 3.77
CA ALA A 130 11.64 -2.64 5.00
C ALA A 130 13.12 -2.95 4.72
N ARG A 131 13.39 -3.93 3.83
CA ARG A 131 14.75 -4.26 3.40
C ARG A 131 15.42 -3.15 2.61
N ALA A 132 14.73 -2.58 1.63
CA ALA A 132 15.32 -1.60 0.73
C ALA A 132 15.59 -0.27 1.43
N GLN A 133 14.72 0.15 2.34
CA GLN A 133 14.81 1.47 2.98
C GLN A 133 15.62 1.49 4.27
N PHE A 134 15.56 0.42 5.06
CA PHE A 134 16.09 0.38 6.42
C PHE A 134 17.10 -0.75 6.66
N GLU A 135 17.42 -1.52 5.61
CA GLU A 135 18.45 -2.58 5.63
C GLU A 135 18.24 -3.62 6.73
N PHE A 136 16.98 -3.95 7.01
CA PHE A 136 16.60 -4.88 8.06
C PHE A 136 17.00 -6.33 7.77
N ASP A 137 17.29 -7.08 8.85
CA ASP A 137 17.49 -8.53 8.83
C ASP A 137 16.17 -9.32 8.79
N HIS A 138 16.24 -10.64 8.53
CA HIS A 138 15.06 -11.50 8.32
C HIS A 138 13.93 -11.37 9.38
N PRO A 139 14.20 -11.34 10.70
CA PRO A 139 13.15 -11.23 11.70
C PRO A 139 12.57 -9.81 11.82
N GLU A 140 13.41 -8.78 11.79
CA GLU A 140 13.00 -7.37 11.92
C GLU A 140 12.13 -6.91 10.74
N ASN A 141 12.47 -7.38 9.53
CA ASN A 141 11.68 -7.14 8.31
C ASN A 141 10.22 -7.58 8.44
N SER A 142 10.02 -8.78 8.97
CA SER A 142 8.69 -9.37 9.09
C SER A 142 7.85 -8.61 10.12
N PHE A 143 8.49 -8.14 11.19
CA PHE A 143 7.83 -7.30 12.19
C PHE A 143 7.37 -5.97 11.58
N VAL A 144 8.25 -5.27 10.87
CA VAL A 144 7.91 -3.98 10.23
C VAL A 144 6.85 -4.15 9.14
N ALA A 145 6.90 -5.25 8.39
CA ALA A 145 5.84 -5.57 7.43
C ALA A 145 4.50 -5.84 8.13
N ALA A 146 4.52 -6.53 9.27
CA ALA A 146 3.33 -6.80 10.07
C ALA A 146 2.74 -5.50 10.65
N THR A 147 3.57 -4.57 11.15
CA THR A 147 3.06 -3.28 11.65
C THR A 147 2.45 -2.44 10.53
N GLY A 148 3.03 -2.46 9.32
CA GLY A 148 2.43 -1.81 8.16
C GLY A 148 1.10 -2.45 7.75
N LEU A 149 1.01 -3.79 7.78
CA LEU A 149 -0.25 -4.50 7.52
C LEU A 149 -1.32 -4.21 8.58
N LEU A 150 -0.93 -4.12 9.86
CA LEU A 150 -1.81 -3.69 10.95
C LEU A 150 -2.27 -2.24 10.76
N GLY A 151 -1.39 -1.34 10.34
CA GLY A 151 -1.75 0.02 9.95
C GLY A 151 -2.80 0.02 8.84
N TRP A 152 -2.62 -0.81 7.81
CA TRP A 152 -3.63 -0.96 6.76
C TRP A 152 -4.96 -1.49 7.32
N TYR A 153 -4.94 -2.53 8.16
CA TYR A 153 -6.14 -3.07 8.77
C TYR A 153 -6.89 -2.06 9.65
N LEU A 154 -6.18 -1.31 10.49
CA LEU A 154 -6.74 -0.22 11.30
C LEU A 154 -7.38 0.85 10.42
N SER A 155 -6.78 1.15 9.27
CA SER A 155 -7.31 2.13 8.33
C SER A 155 -8.63 1.69 7.66
N ILE A 156 -8.96 0.39 7.64
CA ILE A 156 -10.27 -0.11 7.18
C ILE A 156 -11.33 0.10 8.26
N ILE A 157 -10.94 0.08 9.54
CA ILE A 157 -11.86 0.28 10.67
C ILE A 157 -12.17 1.77 10.85
N LEU A 158 -11.17 2.63 10.62
CA LEU A 158 -11.29 4.09 10.82
C LEU A 158 -11.99 4.82 9.66
N PHE A 159 -12.03 4.23 8.45
CA PHE A 159 -12.55 4.85 7.23
C PHE A 159 -13.38 3.88 6.38
#